data_AF-A0A497PEQ5-F1
#
_entry.id   AF-A0A497PEQ5-F1
#
_cell.length_a   1.000
_cell.length_b   1.000
_cell.length_c   1.000
_cell.angle_alpha   90.00
_cell.angle_beta   90.00
_cell.angle_gamma   90.00
#
_symmetry.space_group_name_H-M   'P 1'
#
loop_
_entity.id
_entity.type
_entity.pdbx_description
1 polymer ?
#
loop_
_entity_poly.entity_id
_entity_poly.type
_entity_poly.pdbx_seq_one_letter_code
_entity_poly.pdbx_strand_id
1 'polypeptide(L)'
;MPEDEKEEVPVVSDEDVVEQLLSELGVDEEMRRELVESGRASEDILKVEPAAQVRRRLDMEKSIERVRQSLSQVERSLMTVDAAIGRIERSLVPVVLSFLVSLKGNLVSLRTTVIGRSKRKAKTNLQETFVESVVKPVAEEEFAKIEETLTSGMSAPIMEKLKEISEDLSTSVRAAQEDLAALKASLDDYTQKTVSEVEFLTKELSLKPRVEVPVEVQERIRGLERRVEELTRDLTLAEQKIQNREAEIGELKKRLEQSRELIDSLEGTVASLRAAPSVDASEIADLRQQLKALEASKDVLQEKLNDALEELERARERTKGALAQVAAKELECEDLRTRVDQLEFEVNRYRERLAELDDLKARLASCESGDMARELNRLKSELDRVQAANERLTKEHQAMAEKLAATEARLNRYLDLMHSTDKTKAFMMVEETGQMTLKEIGRSLGVSPAQVMKWAEDFEKLGLVQIVNGETLVLVERGHQDEPTE
;
A
#
# COMPACT_ATOMS: atom_id res chain seq x y z
N MET A 1 -78.15 -13.98 -58.76
CA MET A 1 -77.73 -13.13 -59.89
C MET A 1 -76.34 -12.62 -59.58
N PRO A 2 -75.35 -12.78 -60.47
CA PRO A 2 -75.48 -12.95 -61.93
C PRO A 2 -75.38 -14.42 -62.37
N GLU A 3 -75.95 -14.69 -63.55
CA GLU A 3 -75.86 -15.94 -64.29
C GLU A 3 -74.66 -15.81 -65.24
N ASP A 4 -73.68 -16.71 -65.11
CA ASP A 4 -72.60 -16.85 -66.09
C ASP A 4 -73.12 -17.73 -67.24
N GLU A 5 -73.22 -17.12 -68.43
CA GLU A 5 -73.44 -17.81 -69.69
C GLU A 5 -72.27 -18.77 -69.94
N LYS A 6 -72.54 -20.07 -69.91
CA LYS A 6 -71.59 -21.09 -70.37
C LYS A 6 -71.64 -21.11 -71.90
N GLU A 7 -70.59 -20.57 -72.52
CA GLU A 7 -70.26 -20.88 -73.92
C GLU A 7 -70.07 -22.40 -74.06
N GLU A 8 -70.96 -23.07 -74.79
CA GLU A 8 -70.75 -24.43 -75.26
C GLU A 8 -69.67 -24.40 -76.34
N VAL A 9 -68.43 -24.65 -75.91
CA VAL A 9 -67.33 -24.99 -76.82
C VAL A 9 -67.67 -26.35 -77.45
N PRO A 10 -67.77 -26.47 -78.79
CA PRO A 10 -67.97 -27.77 -79.40
C PRO A 10 -66.74 -28.62 -79.08
N VAL A 11 -66.96 -29.78 -78.46
CA VAL A 11 -65.93 -30.80 -78.28
C VAL A 11 -65.69 -31.40 -79.66
N VAL A 12 -64.83 -30.74 -80.44
CA VAL A 12 -64.28 -31.28 -81.67
C VAL A 12 -63.41 -32.46 -81.24
N SER A 13 -63.73 -33.66 -81.73
CA SER A 13 -62.95 -34.84 -81.43
C SER A 13 -61.57 -34.70 -82.08
N ASP A 14 -60.50 -35.20 -81.44
CA ASP A 14 -59.14 -35.14 -82.00
C ASP A 14 -59.06 -35.79 -83.40
N GLU A 15 -60.00 -36.68 -83.75
CA GLU A 15 -60.13 -37.28 -85.08
C GLU A 15 -60.58 -36.26 -86.14
N ASP A 16 -61.52 -35.37 -85.82
CA ASP A 16 -62.04 -34.34 -86.73
C ASP A 16 -60.99 -33.26 -87.05
N VAL A 17 -60.13 -32.92 -86.07
CA VAL A 17 -59.03 -31.95 -86.27
C VAL A 17 -57.96 -32.52 -87.19
N VAL A 18 -57.69 -33.84 -87.09
CA VAL A 18 -56.73 -34.53 -87.95
C VAL A 18 -57.29 -34.70 -89.36
N GLU A 19 -58.58 -34.98 -89.52
CA GLU A 19 -59.23 -34.99 -90.83
C GLU A 19 -59.20 -33.60 -91.50
N GLN A 20 -59.44 -32.53 -90.73
CA GLN A 20 -59.29 -31.16 -91.22
C GLN A 20 -57.85 -30.85 -91.64
N LEU A 21 -56.84 -31.15 -90.82
CA LEU A 21 -55.43 -30.88 -91.13
C LEU A 21 -54.91 -31.69 -92.32
N LEU A 22 -55.34 -32.95 -92.48
CA LEU A 22 -54.96 -33.79 -93.62
C LEU A 22 -55.65 -33.33 -94.92
N SER A 23 -56.89 -32.83 -94.82
CA SER A 23 -57.59 -32.21 -95.95
C SER A 23 -56.96 -30.86 -96.36
N GLU A 24 -56.50 -30.06 -95.39
CA GLU A 24 -55.78 -28.80 -95.63
C GLU A 24 -54.38 -29.02 -96.25
N LEU A 25 -53.76 -30.17 -95.98
CA LEU A 25 -52.51 -30.60 -96.61
C LEU A 25 -52.70 -31.23 -97.99
N GLY A 26 -53.94 -31.31 -98.51
CA GLY A 26 -54.25 -31.81 -99.85
C GLY A 26 -54.14 -33.33 -100.00
N VAL A 27 -54.22 -34.07 -98.90
CA VAL A 27 -54.23 -35.54 -98.92
C VAL A 27 -55.67 -36.00 -99.06
N ASP A 28 -56.11 -36.16 -100.31
CA ASP A 28 -57.43 -36.71 -100.62
C ASP A 28 -57.52 -38.19 -100.20
N GLU A 29 -58.73 -38.65 -99.90
CA GLU A 29 -59.01 -40.01 -99.40
C GLU A 29 -58.57 -41.13 -100.38
N GLU A 30 -58.43 -40.81 -101.67
CA GLU A 30 -57.83 -41.69 -102.69
C GLU A 30 -56.30 -41.81 -102.53
N MET A 31 -55.61 -40.70 -102.28
CA MET A 31 -54.16 -40.69 -102.08
C MET A 31 -53.78 -41.41 -100.77
N ARG A 32 -54.66 -41.31 -99.77
CA ARG A 32 -54.57 -42.05 -98.51
C ARG A 32 -54.67 -43.57 -98.73
N ARG A 33 -55.60 -44.03 -99.57
CA ARG A 33 -55.72 -45.45 -99.95
C ARG A 33 -54.53 -45.92 -100.79
N GLU A 34 -54.05 -45.12 -101.74
CA GLU A 34 -52.87 -45.46 -102.54
C GLU A 34 -51.58 -45.55 -101.70
N LEU A 35 -51.41 -44.71 -100.68
CA LEU A 35 -50.25 -44.76 -99.77
C LEU A 35 -50.25 -46.00 -98.86
N VAL A 36 -51.44 -46.45 -98.44
CA VAL A 36 -51.62 -47.68 -97.67
C VAL A 36 -51.48 -48.92 -98.56
N GLU A 37 -52.06 -48.92 -99.77
CA GLU A 37 -51.93 -50.01 -100.74
C GLU A 37 -50.51 -50.15 -101.32
N SER A 38 -49.79 -49.03 -101.45
CA SER A 38 -48.38 -49.03 -101.92
C SER A 38 -47.38 -49.50 -100.86
N GLY A 39 -47.83 -49.77 -99.62
CA GLY A 39 -46.99 -50.19 -98.49
C GLY A 39 -45.98 -49.14 -98.02
N ARG A 40 -46.09 -47.89 -98.52
CA ARG A 40 -45.22 -46.77 -98.14
C ARG A 40 -45.65 -46.10 -96.84
N ALA A 41 -46.90 -46.27 -96.43
CA ALA A 41 -47.39 -45.93 -95.11
C ALA A 41 -48.10 -47.15 -94.50
N SER A 42 -47.63 -47.64 -93.36
CA SER A 42 -48.40 -48.59 -92.56
C SER A 42 -49.55 -47.84 -91.89
N GLU A 43 -50.73 -48.46 -91.85
CA GLU A 43 -51.94 -47.91 -91.22
C GLU A 43 -51.70 -47.48 -89.75
N ASP A 44 -50.67 -48.05 -89.12
CA ASP A 44 -50.20 -47.74 -87.77
C ASP A 44 -49.44 -46.41 -87.63
N ILE A 45 -48.86 -45.84 -88.70
CA ILE A 45 -48.20 -44.51 -88.65
C ILE A 45 -49.24 -43.39 -88.46
N LEU A 46 -50.51 -43.66 -88.81
CA LEU A 46 -51.61 -42.70 -88.72
C LEU A 46 -52.39 -42.81 -87.40
N LYS A 47 -52.11 -43.81 -86.55
CA LYS A 47 -52.65 -43.86 -85.18
C LYS A 47 -51.69 -43.15 -84.24
N VAL A 48 -51.90 -41.85 -84.11
CA VAL A 48 -51.25 -41.04 -83.08
C VAL A 48 -51.63 -41.65 -81.72
N GLU A 49 -50.64 -42.12 -80.95
CA GLU A 49 -50.88 -42.52 -79.56
C GLU A 49 -51.61 -41.37 -78.84
N PRO A 50 -52.69 -41.62 -78.06
CA PRO A 50 -53.45 -40.56 -77.43
C PRO A 50 -52.53 -39.63 -76.64
N ALA A 51 -52.68 -38.31 -76.81
CA ALA A 51 -51.78 -37.31 -76.20
C ALA A 51 -51.63 -37.48 -74.68
N ALA A 52 -52.66 -38.02 -74.00
CA ALA A 52 -52.63 -38.36 -72.59
C ALA A 52 -51.65 -39.50 -72.24
N GLN A 53 -51.49 -40.50 -73.11
CA GLN A 53 -50.54 -41.61 -72.91
C GLN A 53 -49.10 -41.14 -73.11
N VAL A 54 -48.86 -40.32 -74.13
CA VAL A 54 -47.55 -39.71 -74.39
C VAL A 54 -47.12 -38.79 -73.23
N ARG A 55 -48.04 -37.97 -72.70
CA ARG A 55 -47.78 -37.13 -71.51
C ARG A 55 -47.40 -37.95 -70.28
N ARG A 56 -48.11 -39.05 -70.01
CA ARG A 56 -47.81 -39.94 -68.87
C ARG A 56 -46.43 -40.59 -68.99
N ARG A 57 -46.03 -41.04 -70.19
CA ARG A 57 -44.66 -41.55 -70.42
C ARG A 57 -43.61 -40.47 -70.18
N LEU A 58 -43.81 -39.28 -70.74
CA LEU A 58 -42.91 -38.13 -70.54
C LEU A 58 -42.77 -37.70 -69.08
N ASP A 59 -43.85 -37.74 -68.30
CA ASP A 59 -43.82 -37.40 -66.88
C ASP A 59 -43.11 -38.48 -66.05
N MET A 60 -43.27 -39.76 -66.41
CA MET A 60 -42.53 -40.87 -65.82
C MET A 60 -41.03 -40.76 -66.11
N GLU A 61 -40.64 -40.53 -67.37
CA GLU A 61 -39.24 -40.31 -67.75
C GLU A 61 -38.62 -39.12 -67.00
N LYS A 62 -39.33 -37.99 -66.92
CA LYS A 62 -38.88 -36.82 -66.13
C LYS A 62 -38.77 -37.11 -64.64
N SER A 63 -39.59 -38.01 -64.09
CA SER A 63 -39.51 -38.39 -62.68
C SER A 63 -38.30 -39.28 -62.40
N ILE A 64 -38.01 -40.23 -63.30
CA ILE A 64 -36.83 -41.11 -63.27
C ILE A 64 -35.54 -40.27 -63.40
N GLU A 65 -35.52 -39.30 -64.31
CA GLU A 65 -34.40 -38.37 -64.51
C GLU A 65 -34.11 -37.56 -63.23
N ARG A 66 -35.15 -37.05 -62.57
CA ARG A 66 -35.03 -36.34 -61.28
C ARG A 66 -34.46 -37.24 -60.18
N VAL A 67 -34.89 -38.49 -60.10
CA VAL A 67 -34.36 -39.47 -59.13
C VAL A 67 -32.89 -39.76 -59.41
N ARG A 68 -32.49 -39.99 -60.67
CA ARG A 68 -31.08 -40.17 -61.06
C ARG A 68 -30.21 -38.97 -60.67
N GLN A 69 -30.69 -37.75 -60.92
CA GLN A 69 -29.99 -36.52 -60.52
C GLN A 69 -29.81 -36.43 -59.00
N SER A 70 -30.86 -36.73 -58.22
CA SER A 70 -30.78 -36.73 -56.76
C SER A 70 -29.78 -37.77 -56.23
N LEU A 71 -29.78 -38.98 -56.78
CA LEU A 71 -28.80 -40.03 -56.41
C LEU A 71 -27.37 -39.61 -56.73
N SER A 72 -27.15 -38.94 -57.87
CA SER A 72 -25.82 -38.40 -58.22
C SER A 72 -25.34 -37.29 -57.29
N GLN A 73 -26.26 -36.50 -56.73
CA GLN A 73 -25.94 -35.44 -55.77
C GLN A 73 -25.59 -36.03 -54.40
N VAL A 74 -26.31 -37.06 -53.97
CA VAL A 74 -26.02 -37.81 -52.73
C VAL A 74 -24.65 -38.49 -52.83
N GLU A 75 -24.33 -39.12 -53.96
CA GLU A 75 -23.01 -39.72 -54.20
C GLU A 75 -21.86 -38.71 -54.07
N ARG A 76 -22.00 -37.52 -54.69
CA ARG A 76 -20.99 -36.45 -54.54
C ARG A 76 -20.87 -36.00 -53.08
N SER A 77 -21.99 -35.89 -52.37
CA SER A 77 -21.98 -35.52 -50.95
C SER A 77 -21.25 -36.55 -50.10
N LEU A 78 -21.47 -37.86 -50.33
CA LEU A 78 -20.77 -38.94 -49.65
C LEU A 78 -19.26 -38.90 -49.93
N MET A 79 -18.85 -38.61 -51.18
CA MET A 79 -17.42 -38.45 -51.49
C MET A 79 -16.78 -37.23 -50.80
N THR A 80 -17.52 -36.13 -50.65
CA THR A 80 -17.01 -34.97 -49.89
C THR A 80 -16.88 -35.26 -48.40
N VAL A 81 -17.78 -36.06 -47.84
CA VAL A 81 -17.74 -36.50 -46.44
C VAL A 81 -16.56 -37.44 -46.23
N ASP A 82 -16.34 -38.43 -47.11
CA ASP A 82 -15.18 -39.33 -47.05
C ASP A 82 -13.84 -38.55 -47.11
N ALA A 83 -13.75 -37.56 -47.99
CA ALA A 83 -12.58 -36.67 -48.07
C ALA A 83 -12.42 -35.75 -46.85
N ALA A 84 -13.50 -35.46 -46.11
CA ALA A 84 -13.45 -34.71 -44.86
C ALA A 84 -12.99 -35.60 -43.70
N ILE A 85 -13.45 -36.86 -43.64
CA ILE A 85 -13.01 -37.87 -42.66
C ILE A 85 -11.51 -38.12 -42.79
N GLY A 86 -11.02 -38.37 -44.00
CA GLY A 86 -9.57 -38.52 -44.24
C GLY A 86 -8.76 -37.25 -43.94
N ARG A 87 -9.39 -36.07 -43.92
CA ARG A 87 -8.76 -34.84 -43.41
C ARG A 87 -8.72 -34.80 -41.90
N ILE A 88 -9.80 -35.18 -41.22
CA ILE A 88 -9.87 -35.29 -39.75
C ILE A 88 -8.78 -36.24 -39.24
N GLU A 89 -8.57 -37.41 -39.86
CA GLU A 89 -7.48 -38.32 -39.48
C GLU A 89 -6.10 -37.66 -39.62
N ARG A 90 -5.86 -37.00 -40.74
CA ARG A 90 -4.55 -36.40 -41.04
C ARG A 90 -4.30 -35.09 -40.29
N SER A 91 -5.33 -34.38 -39.87
CA SER A 91 -5.19 -33.08 -39.19
C SER A 91 -5.34 -33.19 -37.69
N LEU A 92 -6.34 -33.94 -37.21
CA LEU A 92 -6.72 -33.95 -35.81
C LEU A 92 -5.79 -34.88 -35.00
N VAL A 93 -5.45 -36.05 -35.53
CA VAL A 93 -4.58 -37.02 -34.85
C VAL A 93 -3.17 -36.44 -34.59
N PRO A 94 -2.49 -35.77 -35.55
CA PRO A 94 -1.19 -35.16 -35.26
C PRO A 94 -1.26 -33.97 -34.32
N VAL A 95 -2.33 -33.17 -34.40
CA VAL A 95 -2.52 -32.02 -33.50
C VAL A 95 -2.71 -32.48 -32.06
N VAL A 96 -3.58 -33.46 -31.83
CA VAL A 96 -3.83 -34.03 -30.50
C VAL A 96 -2.55 -34.69 -29.96
N LEU A 97 -1.83 -35.44 -30.79
CA LEU A 97 -0.54 -36.01 -30.41
C LEU A 97 0.49 -34.93 -30.04
N SER A 98 0.59 -33.87 -30.83
CA SER A 98 1.51 -32.74 -30.56
C SER A 98 1.18 -32.03 -29.24
N PHE A 99 -0.11 -31.88 -28.93
CA PHE A 99 -0.58 -31.29 -27.69
C PHE A 99 -0.24 -32.17 -26.48
N LEU A 100 -0.47 -33.48 -26.58
CA LEU A 100 -0.13 -34.44 -25.53
C LEU A 100 1.38 -34.53 -25.27
N VAL A 101 2.18 -34.51 -26.33
CA VAL A 101 3.66 -34.46 -26.23
C VAL A 101 4.12 -33.14 -25.61
N SER A 102 3.52 -32.01 -25.99
CA SER A 102 3.81 -30.70 -25.40
C SER A 102 3.48 -30.67 -23.91
N LEU A 103 2.32 -31.22 -23.52
CA LEU A 103 1.86 -31.24 -22.14
C LEU A 103 2.76 -32.14 -21.27
N LYS A 104 3.21 -33.28 -21.82
CA LYS A 104 4.26 -34.11 -21.22
C LYS A 104 5.58 -33.34 -21.06
N GLY A 105 6.01 -32.60 -22.09
CA GLY A 105 7.21 -31.74 -22.02
C GLY A 105 7.12 -30.66 -20.94
N ASN A 106 5.95 -30.02 -20.82
CA ASN A 106 5.68 -29.02 -19.78
C ASN A 106 5.73 -29.64 -18.38
N LEU A 107 5.17 -30.83 -18.19
CA LEU A 107 5.23 -31.55 -16.92
C LEU A 107 6.67 -31.88 -16.50
N VAL A 108 7.49 -32.37 -17.45
CA VAL A 108 8.91 -32.64 -17.21
C VAL A 108 9.67 -31.35 -16.88
N SER A 109 9.37 -30.24 -17.55
CA SER A 109 9.97 -28.93 -17.26
C SER A 109 9.59 -28.41 -15.86
N LEU A 110 8.34 -28.64 -15.44
CA LEU A 110 7.82 -28.27 -14.13
C LEU A 110 8.51 -29.09 -13.03
N ARG A 111 8.66 -30.41 -13.25
CA ARG A 111 9.42 -31.31 -12.37
C ARG A 111 10.84 -30.79 -12.14
N THR A 112 11.57 -30.49 -13.22
CA THR A 112 12.95 -29.97 -13.14
C THR A 112 12.98 -28.61 -12.44
N THR A 113 11.97 -27.77 -12.64
CA THR A 113 11.87 -26.44 -12.01
C THR A 113 11.58 -26.54 -10.52
N VAL A 114 10.67 -27.42 -10.10
CA VAL A 114 10.31 -27.62 -8.68
C VAL A 114 11.52 -28.16 -7.92
N ILE A 115 12.14 -29.22 -8.41
CA ILE A 115 13.35 -29.82 -7.79
C ILE A 115 14.49 -28.80 -7.79
N GLY A 116 14.73 -28.12 -8.91
CA GLY A 116 15.80 -27.13 -9.06
C GLY A 116 15.60 -25.85 -8.26
N ARG A 117 14.36 -25.40 -8.02
CA ARG A 117 14.05 -24.26 -7.15
C ARG A 117 14.16 -24.66 -5.68
N SER A 118 13.68 -25.83 -5.31
CA SER A 118 13.80 -26.35 -3.94
C SER A 118 15.28 -26.49 -3.54
N LYS A 119 16.13 -26.98 -4.46
CA LYS A 119 17.57 -27.05 -4.25
C LYS A 119 18.21 -25.66 -4.12
N ARG A 120 17.88 -24.73 -5.02
CA ARG A 120 18.41 -23.34 -4.98
C ARG A 120 17.96 -22.53 -3.76
N LYS A 121 16.81 -22.85 -3.16
CA LYS A 121 16.30 -22.18 -1.95
C LYS A 121 16.85 -22.77 -0.65
N ALA A 122 17.50 -23.93 -0.69
CA ALA A 122 18.19 -24.48 0.46
C ALA A 122 19.42 -23.63 0.78
N LYS A 123 19.47 -23.07 2.01
CA LYS A 123 20.56 -22.19 2.45
C LYS A 123 21.59 -22.92 3.32
N THR A 124 21.29 -24.15 3.74
CA THR A 124 22.17 -24.97 4.57
C THR A 124 22.38 -26.35 3.95
N ASN A 125 23.53 -26.97 4.23
CA ASN A 125 23.84 -28.33 3.76
C ASN A 125 22.79 -29.34 4.22
N LEU A 126 22.18 -29.13 5.39
CA LEU A 126 21.13 -29.99 5.94
C LEU A 126 19.82 -29.85 5.16
N GLN A 127 19.47 -28.64 4.71
CA GLN A 127 18.34 -28.39 3.82
C GLN A 127 18.59 -28.95 2.42
N GLU A 128 19.81 -28.84 1.89
CA GLU A 128 20.17 -29.42 0.59
C GLU A 128 20.06 -30.95 0.63
N THR A 129 20.59 -31.58 1.70
CA THR A 129 20.48 -33.03 1.92
C THR A 129 19.03 -33.47 2.10
N PHE A 130 18.18 -32.68 2.76
CA PHE A 130 16.74 -32.95 2.88
C PHE A 130 16.01 -32.84 1.53
N VAL A 131 16.35 -31.85 0.71
CA VAL A 131 15.78 -31.70 -0.63
C VAL A 131 16.19 -32.87 -1.54
N GLU A 132 17.43 -33.34 -1.45
CA GLU A 132 17.90 -34.47 -2.26
C GLU A 132 17.38 -35.84 -1.77
N SER A 133 17.29 -36.06 -0.46
CA SER A 133 16.92 -37.36 0.11
C SER A 133 15.42 -37.55 0.31
N VAL A 134 14.65 -36.48 0.53
CA VAL A 134 13.21 -36.56 0.82
C VAL A 134 12.39 -35.90 -0.28
N VAL A 135 12.66 -34.63 -0.61
CA VAL A 135 11.80 -33.87 -1.54
C VAL A 135 11.92 -34.37 -2.98
N LYS A 136 13.13 -34.67 -3.44
CA LYS A 136 13.38 -35.16 -4.79
C LYS A 136 12.68 -36.50 -5.07
N PRO A 137 12.84 -37.57 -4.25
CA PRO A 137 12.15 -38.83 -4.52
C PRO A 137 10.62 -38.72 -4.42
N VAL A 138 10.08 -37.94 -3.47
CA VAL A 138 8.63 -37.69 -3.39
C VAL A 138 8.13 -36.95 -4.63
N ALA A 139 8.84 -35.91 -5.08
CA ALA A 139 8.48 -35.20 -6.29
C ALA A 139 8.58 -36.12 -7.53
N GLU A 140 9.66 -36.91 -7.65
CA GLU A 140 9.82 -37.85 -8.76
C GLU A 140 8.70 -38.91 -8.80
N GLU A 141 8.27 -39.42 -7.64
CA GLU A 141 7.16 -40.36 -7.53
C GLU A 141 5.82 -39.72 -7.94
N GLU A 142 5.49 -38.54 -7.42
CA GLU A 142 4.24 -37.85 -7.75
C GLU A 142 4.20 -37.40 -9.22
N PHE A 143 5.32 -36.89 -9.75
CA PHE A 143 5.41 -36.56 -11.17
C PHE A 143 5.35 -37.81 -12.06
N ALA A 144 5.88 -38.96 -11.62
CA ALA A 144 5.74 -40.22 -12.34
C ALA A 144 4.28 -40.71 -12.37
N LYS A 145 3.55 -40.62 -11.26
CA LYS A 145 2.10 -40.94 -11.22
C LYS A 145 1.30 -40.05 -12.17
N ILE A 146 1.61 -38.76 -12.20
CA ILE A 146 0.96 -37.82 -13.13
C ILE A 146 1.35 -38.13 -14.58
N GLU A 147 2.61 -38.43 -14.87
CA GLU A 147 3.08 -38.80 -16.21
C GLU A 147 2.43 -40.11 -16.70
N GLU A 148 2.30 -41.11 -15.82
CA GLU A 148 1.61 -42.36 -16.08
C GLU A 148 0.13 -42.11 -16.37
N THR A 149 -0.56 -41.32 -15.54
CA THR A 149 -1.96 -40.94 -15.76
C THR A 149 -2.14 -40.19 -17.08
N LEU A 150 -1.19 -39.32 -17.45
CA LEU A 150 -1.24 -38.57 -18.70
C LEU A 150 -1.03 -39.48 -19.91
N THR A 151 -0.09 -40.42 -19.81
CA THR A 151 0.30 -41.29 -20.92
C THR A 151 -0.63 -42.49 -21.08
N SER A 152 -0.77 -43.33 -20.05
CA SER A 152 -1.62 -44.52 -20.07
C SER A 152 -3.10 -44.19 -19.83
N GLY A 153 -3.39 -43.25 -18.93
CA GLY A 153 -4.76 -42.95 -18.52
C GLY A 153 -5.54 -42.03 -19.47
N MET A 154 -4.86 -41.14 -20.19
CA MET A 154 -5.53 -40.14 -21.04
C MET A 154 -5.06 -40.18 -22.50
N SER A 155 -3.76 -40.15 -22.76
CA SER A 155 -3.25 -39.99 -24.13
C SER A 155 -3.57 -41.20 -25.02
N ALA A 156 -3.38 -42.42 -24.52
CA ALA A 156 -3.65 -43.64 -25.28
C ALA A 156 -5.15 -43.85 -25.54
N PRO A 157 -6.05 -43.76 -24.52
CA PRO A 157 -7.49 -43.90 -24.75
C PRO A 157 -8.09 -42.82 -25.65
N ILE A 158 -7.61 -41.58 -25.57
CA ILE A 158 -8.08 -40.49 -26.45
C ILE A 158 -7.68 -40.76 -27.91
N MET A 159 -6.44 -41.20 -28.13
CA MET A 159 -5.95 -41.52 -29.46
C MET A 159 -6.61 -42.76 -30.06
N GLU A 160 -6.89 -43.76 -29.22
CA GLU A 160 -7.62 -44.98 -29.60
C GLU A 160 -9.06 -44.64 -29.99
N LYS A 161 -9.81 -43.91 -29.14
CA LYS A 161 -11.17 -43.46 -29.47
C LYS A 161 -11.23 -42.58 -30.71
N LEU A 162 -10.25 -41.70 -30.93
CA LEU A 162 -10.22 -40.88 -32.14
C LEU A 162 -10.01 -41.71 -33.40
N LYS A 163 -9.22 -42.78 -33.33
CA LYS A 163 -9.05 -43.72 -34.45
C LYS A 163 -10.32 -44.55 -34.66
N GLU A 164 -10.90 -45.09 -33.59
CA GLU A 164 -12.16 -45.85 -33.64
C GLU A 164 -13.28 -45.02 -34.27
N ILE A 165 -13.50 -43.79 -33.80
CA ILE A 165 -14.54 -42.89 -34.35
C ILE A 165 -14.31 -42.64 -35.85
N SER A 166 -13.06 -42.45 -36.26
CA SER A 166 -12.75 -42.20 -37.66
C SER A 166 -12.96 -43.45 -38.53
N GLU A 167 -12.58 -44.61 -38.03
CA GLU A 167 -12.76 -45.90 -38.70
C GLU A 167 -14.25 -46.27 -38.81
N ASP A 168 -15.03 -46.06 -37.74
CA ASP A 168 -16.48 -46.24 -37.71
C ASP A 168 -17.18 -45.30 -38.71
N LEU A 169 -16.73 -44.05 -38.79
CA LEU A 169 -17.31 -43.08 -39.71
C LEU A 169 -16.94 -43.40 -41.17
N SER A 170 -15.70 -43.84 -41.43
CA SER A 170 -15.27 -44.28 -42.76
C SER A 170 -16.00 -45.54 -43.21
N THR A 171 -16.17 -46.53 -42.33
CA THR A 171 -16.93 -47.76 -42.63
C THR A 171 -18.41 -47.48 -42.88
N SER A 172 -19.04 -46.59 -42.10
CA SER A 172 -20.42 -46.15 -42.34
C SER A 172 -20.59 -45.45 -43.68
N VAL A 173 -19.66 -44.58 -44.08
CA VAL A 173 -19.70 -43.91 -45.39
C VAL A 173 -19.51 -44.89 -46.55
N ARG A 174 -18.63 -45.90 -46.41
CA ARG A 174 -18.47 -46.96 -47.42
C ARG A 174 -19.74 -47.80 -47.57
N ALA A 175 -20.37 -48.20 -46.47
CA ALA A 175 -21.64 -48.93 -46.53
C ALA A 175 -22.73 -48.11 -47.23
N ALA A 176 -22.84 -46.81 -46.92
CA ALA A 176 -23.78 -45.91 -47.60
C ALA A 176 -23.49 -45.73 -49.10
N GLN A 177 -22.22 -45.78 -49.52
CA GLN A 177 -21.84 -45.76 -50.93
C GLN A 177 -22.24 -47.06 -51.65
N GLU A 178 -22.06 -48.21 -51.01
CA GLU A 178 -22.47 -49.52 -51.53
C GLU A 178 -24.00 -49.61 -51.70
N ASP A 179 -24.76 -49.17 -50.69
CA ASP A 179 -26.23 -49.11 -50.74
C ASP A 179 -26.72 -48.19 -51.86
N LEU A 180 -26.06 -47.04 -52.06
CA LEU A 180 -26.40 -46.10 -53.13
C LEU A 180 -26.08 -46.68 -54.52
N ALA A 181 -25.00 -47.44 -54.66
CA ALA A 181 -24.67 -48.13 -55.89
C ALA A 181 -25.69 -49.23 -56.22
N ALA A 182 -26.13 -50.01 -55.22
CA ALA A 182 -27.17 -51.02 -55.36
C ALA A 182 -28.53 -50.38 -55.75
N LEU A 183 -28.87 -49.24 -55.16
CA LEU A 183 -30.11 -48.52 -55.46
C LEU A 183 -30.13 -47.98 -56.91
N LYS A 184 -28.99 -47.48 -57.42
CA LYS A 184 -28.86 -47.07 -58.83
C LYS A 184 -29.06 -48.26 -59.78
N ALA A 185 -28.42 -49.40 -59.50
CA ALA A 185 -28.57 -50.60 -60.30
C ALA A 185 -30.04 -51.09 -60.32
N SER A 186 -30.70 -51.10 -59.16
CA SER A 186 -32.12 -51.48 -59.07
C SER A 186 -33.04 -50.51 -59.81
N LEU A 187 -32.73 -49.21 -59.83
CA LEU A 187 -33.50 -48.21 -60.57
C LEU A 187 -33.35 -48.43 -62.08
N ASP A 188 -32.14 -48.69 -62.56
CA ASP A 188 -31.87 -48.94 -63.97
C ASP A 188 -32.57 -50.23 -64.47
N ASP A 189 -32.54 -51.31 -63.68
CA ASP A 189 -33.25 -52.56 -63.98
C ASP A 189 -34.78 -52.36 -64.06
N TYR A 190 -35.34 -51.58 -63.13
CA TYR A 190 -36.77 -51.27 -63.13
C TYR A 190 -37.17 -50.48 -64.38
N THR A 191 -36.35 -49.48 -64.76
CA THR A 191 -36.62 -48.69 -65.96
C THR A 191 -36.59 -49.54 -67.23
N GLN A 192 -35.64 -50.47 -67.40
CA GLN A 192 -35.61 -51.36 -68.56
C GLN A 192 -36.82 -52.29 -68.65
N LYS A 193 -37.26 -52.89 -67.53
CA LYS A 193 -38.44 -53.75 -67.52
C LYS A 193 -39.69 -53.02 -67.96
N THR A 194 -39.92 -51.83 -67.40
CA THR A 194 -41.11 -51.02 -67.75
C THR A 194 -41.17 -50.63 -69.22
N VAL A 195 -40.03 -50.35 -69.86
CA VAL A 195 -39.97 -50.04 -71.30
C VAL A 195 -40.37 -51.27 -72.14
N SER A 196 -39.84 -52.45 -71.80
CA SER A 196 -40.11 -53.69 -72.55
C SER A 196 -41.56 -54.20 -72.45
N GLU A 197 -42.21 -54.06 -71.30
CA GLU A 197 -43.61 -54.48 -71.10
C GLU A 197 -44.59 -53.59 -71.88
N VAL A 198 -44.27 -52.30 -71.97
CA VAL A 198 -45.06 -51.33 -72.73
C VAL A 198 -44.99 -51.61 -74.24
N GLU A 199 -43.83 -52.01 -74.77
CA GLU A 199 -43.68 -52.40 -76.18
C GLU A 199 -44.44 -53.69 -76.51
N PHE A 200 -44.47 -54.66 -75.59
CA PHE A 200 -45.17 -55.93 -75.79
C PHE A 200 -46.69 -55.75 -75.89
N LEU A 201 -47.29 -54.99 -74.97
CA LEU A 201 -48.75 -54.76 -74.92
C LEU A 201 -49.26 -53.95 -76.11
N THR A 202 -48.44 -53.07 -76.68
CA THR A 202 -48.80 -52.25 -77.84
C THR A 202 -48.96 -53.10 -79.11
N LYS A 203 -48.25 -54.23 -79.19
CA LYS A 203 -48.24 -55.12 -80.37
C LYS A 203 -49.43 -56.10 -80.43
N GLU A 204 -50.05 -56.37 -79.28
CA GLU A 204 -51.14 -57.36 -79.16
C GLU A 204 -52.52 -56.78 -79.49
N LEU A 205 -52.68 -55.45 -79.40
CA LEU A 205 -53.96 -54.75 -79.59
C LEU A 205 -54.27 -54.35 -81.05
N SER A 206 -53.36 -54.58 -82.00
CA SER A 206 -53.49 -54.14 -83.40
C SER A 206 -54.23 -55.10 -84.35
N LEU A 207 -54.70 -56.26 -83.89
CA LEU A 207 -55.44 -57.23 -84.72
C LEU A 207 -56.92 -57.31 -84.33
N LYS A 208 -57.84 -56.75 -85.15
CA LYS A 208 -59.29 -56.97 -85.01
C LYS A 208 -60.00 -57.20 -86.37
N PRO A 209 -60.79 -58.27 -86.55
CA PRO A 209 -61.70 -58.44 -87.67
C PRO A 209 -63.12 -57.92 -87.36
N ARG A 210 -63.80 -57.34 -88.36
CA ARG A 210 -65.18 -56.84 -88.30
C ARG A 210 -66.17 -57.95 -88.69
N VAL A 211 -67.26 -58.10 -87.92
CA VAL A 211 -68.40 -58.99 -88.21
C VAL A 211 -69.68 -58.15 -88.13
N GLU A 212 -70.52 -58.23 -89.16
CA GLU A 212 -71.84 -57.59 -89.18
C GLU A 212 -72.84 -58.36 -88.32
N VAL A 213 -73.68 -57.62 -87.58
CA VAL A 213 -74.38 -58.11 -86.40
C VAL A 213 -75.90 -58.17 -86.62
N PRO A 214 -76.56 -59.35 -86.46
CA PRO A 214 -78.01 -59.53 -86.56
C PRO A 214 -78.82 -58.74 -85.51
N VAL A 215 -80.11 -58.46 -85.78
CA VAL A 215 -81.00 -57.58 -84.97
C VAL A 215 -81.18 -58.04 -83.50
N GLU A 216 -81.21 -59.35 -83.22
CA GLU A 216 -81.23 -59.88 -81.84
C GLU A 216 -79.94 -59.57 -81.08
N VAL A 217 -78.83 -59.51 -81.80
CA VAL A 217 -77.54 -59.12 -81.24
C VAL A 217 -77.46 -57.61 -81.10
N GLN A 218 -78.13 -56.81 -81.96
CA GLN A 218 -78.30 -55.37 -81.73
C GLN A 218 -79.11 -55.06 -80.47
N GLU A 219 -80.17 -55.83 -80.16
CA GLU A 219 -80.91 -55.66 -78.90
C GLU A 219 -80.10 -56.07 -77.68
N ARG A 220 -79.33 -57.17 -77.77
CA ARG A 220 -78.35 -57.54 -76.73
C ARG A 220 -77.26 -56.49 -76.59
N ILE A 221 -76.78 -55.91 -77.69
CA ILE A 221 -75.82 -54.81 -77.70
C ILE A 221 -76.42 -53.60 -76.98
N ARG A 222 -77.66 -53.19 -77.28
CA ARG A 222 -78.34 -52.11 -76.53
C ARG A 222 -78.50 -52.40 -75.05
N GLY A 223 -78.81 -53.65 -74.68
CA GLY A 223 -78.86 -54.07 -73.28
C GLY A 223 -77.50 -54.03 -72.58
N LEU A 224 -76.44 -54.41 -73.31
CA LEU A 224 -75.05 -54.30 -72.85
C LEU A 224 -74.59 -52.85 -72.77
N GLU A 225 -74.95 -52.00 -73.73
CA GLU A 225 -74.67 -50.55 -73.74
C GLU A 225 -75.26 -49.87 -72.52
N ARG A 226 -76.53 -50.15 -72.18
CA ARG A 226 -77.14 -49.64 -70.93
C ARG A 226 -76.40 -50.11 -69.68
N ARG A 227 -76.00 -51.39 -69.62
CA ARG A 227 -75.20 -51.90 -68.50
C ARG A 227 -73.81 -51.26 -68.46
N VAL A 228 -73.21 -50.98 -69.61
CA VAL A 228 -71.93 -50.26 -69.70
C VAL A 228 -72.11 -48.84 -69.20
N GLU A 229 -73.18 -48.13 -69.58
CA GLU A 229 -73.48 -46.79 -69.05
C GLU A 229 -73.69 -46.79 -67.53
N GLU A 230 -74.46 -47.76 -67.01
CA GLU A 230 -74.65 -47.95 -65.56
C GLU A 230 -73.34 -48.21 -64.84
N LEU A 231 -72.54 -49.17 -65.34
CA LEU A 231 -71.21 -49.48 -64.80
C LEU A 231 -70.26 -48.29 -64.90
N THR A 232 -70.36 -47.48 -65.96
CA THR A 232 -69.54 -46.27 -66.11
C THR A 232 -69.94 -45.23 -65.07
N ARG A 233 -71.24 -45.02 -64.83
CA ARG A 233 -71.71 -44.13 -63.75
C ARG A 233 -71.24 -44.62 -62.39
N ASP A 234 -71.38 -45.91 -62.10
CA ASP A 234 -70.93 -46.51 -60.83
C ASP A 234 -69.41 -46.38 -60.66
N LEU A 235 -68.64 -46.57 -61.73
CA LEU A 235 -67.19 -46.38 -61.74
C LEU A 235 -66.83 -44.93 -61.41
N THR A 236 -67.45 -43.94 -62.07
CA THR A 236 -67.17 -42.53 -61.77
C THR A 236 -67.49 -42.15 -60.31
N LEU A 237 -68.57 -42.69 -59.75
CA LEU A 237 -68.91 -42.48 -58.34
C LEU A 237 -67.91 -43.15 -57.40
N ALA A 238 -67.41 -44.33 -57.76
CA ALA A 238 -66.36 -45.01 -57.00
C ALA A 238 -65.03 -44.24 -57.04
N GLU A 239 -64.63 -43.73 -58.21
CA GLU A 239 -63.45 -42.90 -58.39
C GLU A 239 -63.53 -41.62 -57.55
N GLN A 240 -64.67 -40.93 -57.55
CA GLN A 240 -64.88 -39.76 -56.70
C GLN A 240 -64.77 -40.10 -55.19
N LYS A 241 -65.33 -41.24 -54.76
CA LYS A 241 -65.19 -41.70 -53.37
C LYS A 241 -63.74 -42.02 -53.01
N ILE A 242 -62.98 -42.60 -53.92
CA ILE A 242 -61.55 -42.88 -53.73
C ILE A 242 -60.77 -41.57 -53.63
N GLN A 243 -61.00 -40.61 -54.53
CA GLN A 243 -60.34 -39.29 -54.46
C GLN A 243 -60.63 -38.57 -53.14
N ASN A 244 -61.88 -38.57 -52.68
CA ASN A 244 -62.24 -37.97 -51.39
C ASN A 244 -61.55 -38.67 -50.21
N ARG A 245 -61.47 -40.01 -50.24
CA ARG A 245 -60.76 -40.81 -49.23
C ARG A 245 -59.27 -40.56 -49.24
N GLU A 246 -58.65 -40.42 -50.41
CA GLU A 246 -57.23 -40.09 -50.56
C GLU A 246 -56.93 -38.69 -50.01
N ALA A 247 -57.82 -37.72 -50.24
CA ALA A 247 -57.72 -36.39 -49.66
C ALA A 247 -57.81 -36.43 -48.11
N GLU A 248 -58.79 -37.15 -47.55
CA GLU A 248 -58.93 -37.36 -46.10
C GLU A 248 -57.67 -38.03 -45.50
N ILE A 249 -57.13 -39.06 -46.16
CA ILE A 249 -55.89 -39.73 -45.75
C ILE A 249 -54.71 -38.75 -45.77
N GLY A 250 -54.63 -37.89 -46.79
CA GLY A 250 -53.61 -36.86 -46.89
C GLY A 250 -53.65 -35.87 -45.74
N GLU A 251 -54.85 -35.41 -45.35
CA GLU A 251 -55.02 -34.52 -44.20
C GLU A 251 -54.67 -35.21 -42.88
N LEU A 252 -55.10 -36.47 -42.68
CA LEU A 252 -54.80 -37.23 -41.48
C LEU A 252 -53.29 -37.46 -41.32
N LYS A 253 -52.57 -37.75 -42.41
CA LYS A 253 -51.10 -37.84 -42.40
C LYS A 253 -50.45 -36.54 -41.97
N LYS A 254 -50.91 -35.39 -42.50
CA LYS A 254 -50.41 -34.07 -42.06
C LYS A 254 -50.64 -33.81 -40.58
N ARG A 255 -51.84 -34.12 -40.06
CA ARG A 255 -52.15 -33.96 -38.62
C ARG A 255 -51.31 -34.90 -37.74
N LEU A 256 -51.02 -36.11 -38.23
CA LEU A 256 -50.15 -37.06 -37.55
C LEU A 256 -48.72 -36.51 -37.44
N GLU A 257 -48.17 -35.97 -38.52
CA GLU A 257 -46.84 -35.37 -38.54
C GLU A 257 -46.75 -34.18 -37.57
N GLN A 258 -47.72 -33.27 -37.61
CA GLN A 258 -47.81 -32.14 -36.67
C GLN A 258 -47.88 -32.59 -35.20
N SER A 259 -48.61 -33.68 -34.93
CA SER A 259 -48.70 -34.23 -33.58
C SER A 259 -47.37 -34.84 -33.13
N ARG A 260 -46.62 -35.48 -34.03
CA ARG A 260 -45.28 -36.01 -33.74
C ARG A 260 -44.30 -34.88 -33.44
N GLU A 261 -44.27 -33.83 -34.26
CA GLU A 261 -43.44 -32.65 -34.01
C GLU A 261 -43.75 -32.01 -32.65
N LEU A 262 -45.03 -31.91 -32.29
CA LEU A 262 -45.44 -31.43 -30.98
C LEU A 262 -44.95 -32.35 -29.85
N ILE A 263 -45.07 -33.67 -30.01
CA ILE A 263 -44.57 -34.64 -29.03
C ILE A 263 -43.05 -34.48 -28.85
N ASP A 264 -42.28 -34.45 -29.93
CA ASP A 264 -40.82 -34.31 -29.87
C ASP A 264 -40.42 -33.00 -29.17
N SER A 265 -41.13 -31.90 -29.45
CA SER A 265 -40.88 -30.62 -28.79
C SER A 265 -41.18 -30.69 -27.28
N LEU A 266 -42.28 -31.33 -26.88
CA LEU A 266 -42.67 -31.48 -25.49
C LEU A 266 -41.69 -32.40 -24.76
N GLU A 267 -41.25 -33.50 -25.36
CA GLU A 267 -40.22 -34.37 -24.80
C GLU A 267 -38.90 -33.62 -24.58
N GLY A 268 -38.50 -32.77 -25.53
CA GLY A 268 -37.37 -31.85 -25.38
C GLY A 268 -37.52 -30.91 -24.17
N THR A 269 -38.69 -30.28 -24.02
CA THR A 269 -38.96 -29.42 -22.85
C THR A 269 -38.93 -30.21 -21.53
N VAL A 270 -39.50 -31.41 -21.49
CA VAL A 270 -39.48 -32.27 -20.30
C VAL A 270 -38.05 -32.69 -19.95
N ALA A 271 -37.23 -33.04 -20.94
CA ALA A 271 -35.82 -33.35 -20.72
C ALA A 271 -35.07 -32.15 -20.11
N SER A 272 -35.29 -30.94 -20.64
CA SER A 272 -34.68 -29.72 -20.11
C SER A 272 -35.13 -29.40 -18.67
N LEU A 273 -36.43 -29.52 -18.38
CA LEU A 273 -36.99 -29.28 -17.04
C LEU A 273 -36.54 -30.32 -16.02
N ARG A 274 -36.28 -31.56 -16.44
CA ARG A 274 -35.69 -32.59 -15.57
C ARG A 274 -34.22 -32.34 -15.26
N ALA A 275 -33.47 -31.73 -16.18
CA ALA A 275 -32.06 -31.42 -15.99
C ALA A 275 -31.83 -30.17 -15.11
N ALA A 276 -32.69 -29.15 -15.21
CA ALA A 276 -32.60 -27.91 -14.43
C ALA A 276 -32.39 -28.11 -12.90
N PRO A 277 -33.20 -28.91 -12.19
CA PRO A 277 -33.04 -29.09 -10.75
C PRO A 277 -31.72 -29.79 -10.34
N SER A 278 -31.06 -30.54 -11.23
CA SER A 278 -29.77 -31.14 -10.91
C SER A 278 -28.63 -30.13 -11.00
N VAL A 279 -28.71 -29.19 -11.94
CA VAL A 279 -27.74 -28.09 -12.08
C VAL A 279 -27.88 -27.14 -10.90
N ASP A 280 -29.11 -26.74 -10.56
CA ASP A 280 -29.40 -25.90 -9.38
C ASP A 280 -28.90 -26.55 -8.08
N ALA A 281 -29.05 -27.87 -7.93
CA ALA A 281 -28.56 -28.58 -6.74
C ALA A 281 -27.02 -28.55 -6.63
N SER A 282 -26.31 -28.64 -7.74
CA SER A 282 -24.84 -28.53 -7.78
C SER A 282 -24.39 -27.12 -7.42
N GLU A 283 -25.01 -26.09 -8.03
CA GLU A 283 -24.69 -24.69 -7.74
C GLU A 283 -24.96 -24.32 -6.28
N ILE A 284 -26.07 -24.80 -5.71
CA ILE A 284 -26.38 -24.62 -4.28
C ILE A 284 -25.33 -25.30 -3.39
N ALA A 285 -24.82 -26.48 -3.78
CA ALA A 285 -23.78 -27.18 -3.03
C ALA A 285 -22.46 -26.38 -3.04
N ASP A 286 -22.07 -25.87 -4.20
CA ASP A 286 -20.86 -25.04 -4.37
C ASP A 286 -20.97 -23.74 -3.56
N LEU A 287 -22.10 -23.05 -3.64
CA LEU A 287 -22.36 -21.84 -2.85
C LEU A 287 -22.31 -22.11 -1.35
N ARG A 288 -22.87 -23.24 -0.88
CA ARG A 288 -22.78 -23.65 0.53
C ARG A 288 -21.33 -23.92 0.96
N GLN A 289 -20.52 -24.52 0.10
CA GLN A 289 -19.11 -24.78 0.39
C GLN A 289 -18.30 -23.47 0.45
N GLN A 290 -18.56 -22.54 -0.48
CA GLN A 290 -17.97 -21.20 -0.46
C GLN A 290 -18.36 -20.42 0.80
N LEU A 291 -19.62 -20.49 1.21
CA LEU A 291 -20.12 -19.84 2.42
C LEU A 291 -19.40 -20.36 3.67
N LYS A 292 -19.26 -21.69 3.81
CA LYS A 292 -18.48 -22.31 4.90
C LYS A 292 -17.02 -21.88 4.90
N ALA A 293 -16.39 -21.79 3.72
CA ALA A 293 -15.00 -21.33 3.61
C ALA A 293 -14.85 -19.87 4.04
N LEU A 294 -15.83 -19.01 3.66
CA LEU A 294 -15.87 -17.62 4.08
C LEU A 294 -16.09 -17.46 5.58
N GLU A 295 -16.99 -18.24 6.18
CA GLU A 295 -17.21 -18.27 7.63
C GLU A 295 -15.93 -18.67 8.38
N ALA A 296 -15.26 -19.75 7.96
CA ALA A 296 -13.97 -20.14 8.56
C ALA A 296 -12.90 -19.05 8.42
N SER A 297 -12.85 -18.36 7.27
CA SER A 297 -11.92 -17.24 7.08
C SER A 297 -12.24 -16.05 7.99
N LYS A 298 -13.52 -15.77 8.24
CA LYS A 298 -13.98 -14.72 9.14
C LYS A 298 -13.56 -15.03 10.57
N ASP A 299 -13.74 -16.27 11.03
CA ASP A 299 -13.39 -16.69 12.39
C ASP A 299 -11.88 -16.53 12.64
N VAL A 300 -11.04 -16.96 11.68
CA VAL A 300 -9.58 -16.79 11.75
C VAL A 300 -9.18 -15.31 11.77
N LEU A 301 -9.83 -14.46 10.97
CA LEU A 301 -9.56 -13.02 10.98
C LEU A 301 -10.00 -12.36 12.28
N GLN A 302 -11.08 -12.83 12.89
CA GLN A 302 -11.58 -12.34 14.16
C GLN A 302 -10.64 -12.73 15.31
N GLU A 303 -10.08 -13.94 15.30
CA GLU A 303 -9.05 -14.38 16.24
C GLU A 303 -7.78 -13.51 16.11
N LYS A 304 -7.28 -13.31 14.90
CA LYS A 304 -6.11 -12.42 14.65
C LYS A 304 -6.36 -10.98 15.09
N LEU A 305 -7.58 -10.49 14.95
CA LEU A 305 -7.95 -9.15 15.42
C LEU A 305 -7.88 -9.07 16.94
N ASN A 306 -8.37 -10.10 17.64
CA ASN A 306 -8.31 -10.16 19.10
C ASN A 306 -6.86 -10.22 19.60
N ASP A 307 -6.02 -11.07 18.99
CA ASP A 307 -4.59 -11.17 19.33
C ASP A 307 -3.88 -9.81 19.15
N ALA A 308 -4.14 -9.12 18.04
CA ALA A 308 -3.56 -7.80 17.78
C ALA A 308 -4.03 -6.73 18.78
N LEU A 309 -5.29 -6.81 19.25
CA LEU A 309 -5.81 -5.93 20.29
C LEU A 309 -5.12 -6.20 21.63
N GLU A 310 -4.93 -7.46 22.02
CA GLU A 310 -4.19 -7.81 23.23
C GLU A 310 -2.72 -7.34 23.17
N GLU A 311 -2.05 -7.50 22.03
CA GLU A 311 -0.70 -7.01 21.83
C GLU A 311 -0.62 -5.48 21.97
N LEU A 312 -1.60 -4.77 21.42
CA LEU A 312 -1.71 -3.32 21.54
C LEU A 312 -1.90 -2.88 23.00
N GLU A 313 -2.73 -3.58 23.76
CA GLU A 313 -2.92 -3.31 25.20
C GLU A 313 -1.63 -3.55 25.99
N ARG A 314 -0.96 -4.68 25.78
CA ARG A 314 0.34 -4.97 26.42
C ARG A 314 1.40 -3.94 26.05
N ALA A 315 1.41 -3.44 24.81
CA ALA A 315 2.31 -2.38 24.39
C ALA A 315 1.99 -1.05 25.08
N ARG A 316 0.71 -0.68 25.18
CA ARG A 316 0.26 0.52 25.91
C ARG A 316 0.67 0.48 27.38
N GLU A 317 0.52 -0.65 28.05
CA GLU A 317 0.95 -0.82 29.44
C GLU A 317 2.46 -0.67 29.59
N ARG A 318 3.25 -1.29 28.69
CA ARG A 318 4.71 -1.10 28.64
C ARG A 318 5.08 0.37 28.45
N THR A 319 4.42 1.09 27.55
CA THR A 319 4.67 2.52 27.34
C THR A 319 4.33 3.35 28.59
N LYS A 320 3.20 3.08 29.25
CA LYS A 320 2.85 3.74 30.52
C LYS A 320 3.90 3.49 31.60
N GLY A 321 4.36 2.24 31.74
CA GLY A 321 5.43 1.88 32.68
C GLY A 321 6.74 2.61 32.37
N ALA A 322 7.14 2.68 31.10
CA ALA A 322 8.34 3.41 30.69
C ALA A 322 8.23 4.92 30.97
N LEU A 323 7.08 5.54 30.69
CA LEU A 323 6.85 6.95 31.01
C LEU A 323 6.94 7.24 32.52
N ALA A 324 6.40 6.36 33.35
CA ALA A 324 6.52 6.49 34.81
C ALA A 324 7.97 6.38 35.27
N GLN A 325 8.77 5.48 34.69
CA GLN A 325 10.20 5.37 34.98
C GLN A 325 10.98 6.61 34.56
N VAL A 326 10.67 7.18 33.39
CA VAL A 326 11.28 8.43 32.92
C VAL A 326 10.98 9.58 33.89
N ALA A 327 9.71 9.76 34.28
CA ALA A 327 9.32 10.80 35.23
C ALA A 327 10.03 10.64 36.59
N ALA A 328 10.16 9.41 37.09
CA ALA A 328 10.90 9.14 38.34
C ALA A 328 12.39 9.48 38.21
N LYS A 329 13.00 9.18 37.06
CA LYS A 329 14.41 9.51 36.78
C LYS A 329 14.64 11.01 36.58
N GLU A 330 13.69 11.72 35.98
CA GLU A 330 13.74 13.17 35.85
C GLU A 330 13.73 13.85 37.22
N LEU A 331 12.84 13.43 38.13
CA LEU A 331 12.83 13.91 39.52
C LEU A 331 14.15 13.61 40.25
N GLU A 332 14.68 12.39 40.12
CA GLU A 332 15.97 12.02 40.72
C GLU A 332 17.12 12.88 40.17
N CYS A 333 17.11 13.21 38.87
CA CYS A 333 18.07 14.12 38.28
C CYS A 333 17.94 15.56 38.81
N GLU A 334 16.72 16.05 39.03
CA GLU A 334 16.49 17.37 39.64
C GLU A 334 17.00 17.41 41.09
N ASP A 335 16.70 16.40 41.89
CA ASP A 335 17.20 16.28 43.26
C ASP A 335 18.73 16.27 43.29
N LEU A 336 19.36 15.48 42.41
CA LEU A 336 20.82 15.45 42.30
C LEU A 336 21.40 16.81 41.86
N ARG A 337 20.76 17.54 40.95
CA ARG A 337 21.18 18.89 40.56
C ARG A 337 21.13 19.85 41.73
N THR A 338 20.02 19.87 42.49
CA THR A 338 19.92 20.73 43.68
C THR A 338 20.99 20.38 44.72
N ARG A 339 21.34 19.09 44.85
CA ARG A 339 22.41 18.66 45.74
C ARG A 339 23.78 19.13 45.27
N VAL A 340 24.04 19.11 43.97
CA VAL A 340 25.26 19.68 43.38
C VAL A 340 25.34 21.18 43.67
N ASP A 341 24.27 21.93 43.42
CA ASP A 341 24.24 23.38 43.70
C ASP A 341 24.52 23.71 45.17
N GLN A 342 23.96 22.92 46.10
CA GLN A 342 24.24 23.04 47.54
C GLN A 342 25.72 22.80 47.86
N LEU A 343 26.30 21.74 47.30
CA LEU A 343 27.72 21.41 47.52
C LEU A 343 28.63 22.48 46.91
N GLU A 344 28.29 23.01 45.73
CA GLU A 344 29.03 24.13 45.13
C GLU A 344 28.99 25.38 46.01
N PHE A 345 27.83 25.69 46.60
CA PHE A 345 27.69 26.79 47.56
C PHE A 345 28.55 26.56 48.81
N GLU A 346 28.54 25.35 49.38
CA GLU A 346 29.40 24.99 50.52
C GLU A 346 30.89 25.13 50.17
N VAL A 347 31.31 24.65 48.99
CA VAL A 347 32.68 24.79 48.50
C VAL A 347 33.08 26.25 48.39
N ASN A 348 32.21 27.12 47.85
CA ASN A 348 32.51 28.55 47.76
C ASN A 348 32.64 29.19 49.14
N ARG A 349 31.78 28.83 50.10
CA ARG A 349 31.91 29.27 51.50
C ARG A 349 33.22 28.80 52.15
N TYR A 350 33.67 27.58 51.86
CA TYR A 350 34.97 27.10 52.35
C TYR A 350 36.13 27.84 51.68
N ARG A 351 36.03 28.18 50.39
CA ARG A 351 37.03 29.02 49.69
C ARG A 351 37.13 30.42 50.30
N GLU A 352 36.01 31.06 50.61
CA GLU A 352 35.98 32.36 51.30
C GLU A 352 36.66 32.28 52.67
N ARG A 353 36.32 31.27 53.48
CA ARG A 353 36.98 31.04 54.78
C ARG A 353 38.48 30.78 54.65
N LEU A 354 38.91 30.06 53.61
CA LEU A 354 40.33 29.86 53.35
C LEU A 354 41.03 31.18 53.00
N ALA A 355 40.39 32.03 52.18
CA ALA A 355 40.91 33.37 51.90
C ALA A 355 41.00 34.24 53.16
N GLU A 356 39.97 34.23 54.01
CA GLU A 356 40.00 34.91 55.31
C GLU A 356 41.14 34.41 56.20
N LEU A 357 41.37 33.08 56.24
CA LEU A 357 42.47 32.51 56.99
C LEU A 357 43.83 32.91 56.42
N ASP A 358 43.98 32.98 55.10
CA ASP A 358 45.22 33.42 54.47
C ASP A 358 45.48 34.91 54.71
N ASP A 359 44.44 35.76 54.71
CA ASP A 359 44.53 37.16 55.15
C ASP A 359 44.93 37.29 56.61
N LEU A 360 44.35 36.47 57.50
CA LEU A 360 44.71 36.44 58.91
C LEU A 360 46.16 35.97 59.12
N LYS A 361 46.61 34.96 58.38
CA LYS A 361 48.02 34.53 58.39
C LYS A 361 48.94 35.63 57.89
N ALA A 362 48.58 36.35 56.83
CA ALA A 362 49.37 37.48 56.34
C ALA A 362 49.47 38.60 57.37
N ARG A 363 48.36 38.94 58.05
CA ARG A 363 48.35 39.90 59.16
C ARG A 363 49.22 39.42 60.32
N LEU A 364 49.11 38.15 60.72
CA LEU A 364 49.94 37.58 61.77
C LEU A 364 51.42 37.65 61.40
N ALA A 365 51.78 37.25 60.18
CA ALA A 365 53.15 37.33 59.67
C ALA A 365 53.67 38.78 59.65
N SER A 366 52.83 39.78 59.37
CA SER A 366 53.21 41.20 59.47
C SER A 366 53.40 41.69 60.92
N CYS A 367 52.64 41.14 61.87
CA CYS A 367 52.87 41.41 63.29
C CYS A 367 54.17 40.75 63.77
N GLU A 368 54.42 39.51 63.33
CA GLU A 368 55.61 38.72 63.67
C GLU A 368 56.90 39.21 62.97
N SER A 369 56.81 39.82 61.79
CA SER A 369 57.94 40.42 61.06
C SER A 369 58.59 41.60 61.80
N GLY A 370 58.02 41.99 62.94
CA GLY A 370 58.59 42.97 63.84
C GLY A 370 58.28 44.40 63.43
N ASP A 371 57.31 44.66 62.57
CA ASP A 371 56.85 46.03 62.29
C ASP A 371 56.28 46.68 63.55
N MET A 372 55.50 45.94 64.35
CA MET A 372 55.11 46.39 65.69
C MET A 372 56.29 46.57 66.65
N ALA A 373 57.31 45.71 66.56
CA ALA A 373 58.53 45.89 67.35
C ALA A 373 59.32 47.14 66.91
N ARG A 374 59.33 47.46 65.62
CA ARG A 374 59.95 48.67 65.06
C ARG A 374 59.17 49.93 65.45
N GLU A 375 57.85 49.92 65.37
CA GLU A 375 57.00 51.03 65.85
C GLU A 375 57.16 51.25 67.35
N LEU A 376 57.17 50.17 68.14
CA LEU A 376 57.40 50.24 69.58
C LEU A 376 58.80 50.79 69.91
N ASN A 377 59.83 50.43 69.15
CA ASN A 377 61.17 51.00 69.30
C ASN A 377 61.22 52.48 68.88
N ARG A 378 60.48 52.89 67.84
CA ARG A 378 60.35 54.32 67.47
C ARG A 378 59.68 55.11 68.58
N LEU A 379 58.53 54.65 69.08
CA LEU A 379 57.81 55.30 70.18
C LEU A 379 58.63 55.36 71.46
N LYS A 380 59.40 54.31 71.78
CA LYS A 380 60.37 54.35 72.89
C LYS A 380 61.42 55.43 72.69
N SER A 381 62.02 55.52 71.49
CA SER A 381 63.02 56.55 71.21
C SER A 381 62.43 57.97 71.26
N GLU A 382 61.16 58.15 70.89
CA GLU A 382 60.45 59.42 71.03
C GLU A 382 60.17 59.74 72.50
N LEU A 383 59.75 58.75 73.29
CA LEU A 383 59.54 58.89 74.73
C LEU A 383 60.84 59.29 75.43
N ASP A 384 61.97 58.63 75.14
CA ASP A 384 63.27 58.93 75.72
C ASP A 384 63.71 60.38 75.41
N ARG A 385 63.46 60.85 74.18
CA ARG A 385 63.73 62.24 73.78
C ARG A 385 62.87 63.24 74.55
N VAL A 386 61.57 62.96 74.68
CA VAL A 386 60.64 63.84 75.42
C VAL A 386 60.99 63.85 76.91
N GLN A 387 61.35 62.70 77.48
CA GLN A 387 61.83 62.62 78.86
C GLN A 387 63.10 63.44 79.07
N ALA A 388 64.10 63.30 78.21
CA ALA A 388 65.33 64.10 78.29
C ALA A 388 65.05 65.61 78.15
N ALA A 389 64.12 66.01 77.28
CA ALA A 389 63.71 67.40 77.16
C ALA A 389 63.01 67.91 78.42
N ASN A 390 62.14 67.08 79.02
CA ASN A 390 61.45 67.43 80.26
C ASN A 390 62.40 67.51 81.46
N GLU A 391 63.41 66.65 81.53
CA GLU A 391 64.50 66.72 82.52
C GLU A 391 65.32 68.01 82.39
N ARG A 392 65.61 68.45 81.17
CA ARG A 392 66.29 69.75 80.93
C ARG A 392 65.42 70.91 81.38
N LEU A 393 64.16 70.95 80.94
CA LEU A 393 63.21 71.99 81.33
C LEU A 393 62.99 72.03 82.85
N THR A 394 62.94 70.90 83.53
CA THR A 394 62.82 70.85 84.99
C THR A 394 64.07 71.39 85.69
N LYS A 395 65.28 71.09 85.19
CA LYS A 395 66.51 71.70 85.70
C LYS A 395 66.55 73.21 85.49
N GLU A 396 66.17 73.68 84.30
CA GLU A 396 66.07 75.12 84.01
C GLU A 396 65.04 75.80 84.91
N HIS A 397 63.88 75.19 85.11
CA HIS A 397 62.86 75.69 86.04
C HIS A 397 63.37 75.75 87.49
N GLN A 398 64.10 74.73 87.96
CA GLN A 398 64.71 74.73 89.29
C GLN A 398 65.73 75.86 89.44
N ALA A 399 66.64 76.03 88.47
CA ALA A 399 67.62 77.11 88.47
C ALA A 399 66.95 78.50 88.46
N MET A 400 65.87 78.67 87.70
CA MET A 400 65.08 79.91 87.69
C MET A 400 64.36 80.15 89.02
N ALA A 401 63.83 79.11 89.65
CA ALA A 401 63.20 79.22 90.97
C ALA A 401 64.22 79.62 92.05
N GLU A 402 65.43 79.07 92.02
CA GLU A 402 66.52 79.46 92.93
C GLU A 402 66.92 80.94 92.74
N LYS A 403 67.06 81.39 91.49
CA LYS A 403 67.33 82.81 91.19
C LYS A 403 66.21 83.71 91.69
N LEU A 404 64.95 83.33 91.48
CA LEU A 404 63.79 84.08 91.95
C LEU A 404 63.83 84.21 93.49
N ALA A 405 64.00 83.09 94.21
CA ALA A 405 64.08 83.07 95.67
C ALA A 405 65.20 83.98 96.20
N ALA A 406 66.37 83.98 95.54
CA ALA A 406 67.48 84.87 95.90
C ALA A 406 67.11 86.36 95.70
N THR A 407 66.40 86.70 94.62
CA THR A 407 65.93 88.07 94.37
C THR A 407 64.84 88.52 95.35
N GLU A 408 63.88 87.65 95.68
CA GLU A 408 62.83 87.93 96.67
C GLU A 408 63.44 88.17 98.06
N ALA A 409 64.38 87.32 98.49
CA ALA A 409 65.11 87.51 99.74
C ALA A 409 65.90 88.83 99.78
N ARG A 410 66.34 89.35 98.62
CA ARG A 410 66.99 90.65 98.53
C ARG A 410 66.00 91.80 98.63
N LEU A 411 64.86 91.73 97.94
CA LEU A 411 63.82 92.76 98.00
C LEU A 411 63.24 92.91 99.41
N ASN A 412 63.00 91.79 100.11
CA ASN A 412 62.52 91.83 101.49
C ASN A 412 63.51 92.55 102.43
N ARG A 413 64.82 92.35 102.22
CA ARG A 413 65.86 93.10 102.98
C ARG A 413 65.83 94.61 102.72
N TYR A 414 65.55 95.04 101.50
CA TYR A 414 65.37 96.48 101.20
C TYR A 414 64.09 97.05 101.81
N LEU A 415 63.01 96.27 101.86
CA LEU A 415 61.74 96.68 102.46
C LEU A 415 61.86 96.93 103.97
N ASP A 416 62.58 96.08 104.70
CA ASP A 416 62.76 96.24 106.16
C ASP A 416 63.50 97.56 106.53
N LEU A 417 64.31 98.12 105.63
CA LEU A 417 65.03 99.39 105.83
C LEU A 417 64.15 100.65 105.69
N MET A 418 63.00 100.53 105.02
CA MET A 418 62.15 101.68 104.66
C MET A 418 61.23 102.12 105.82
N HIS A 419 61.25 101.44 106.96
CA HIS A 419 60.35 101.73 108.09
C HIS A 419 60.74 102.93 108.97
N SER A 420 61.89 103.60 108.74
CA SER A 420 62.22 104.85 109.43
C SER A 420 63.00 105.82 108.54
N THR A 421 62.40 106.97 108.23
CA THR A 421 62.87 107.97 107.25
C THR A 421 64.29 108.47 107.50
N ASP A 422 64.69 108.59 108.77
CA ASP A 422 65.97 109.17 109.14
C ASP A 422 67.10 108.14 109.07
N LYS A 423 66.79 106.86 109.34
CA LYS A 423 67.69 105.71 109.14
C LYS A 423 67.88 105.43 107.65
N THR A 424 66.82 105.50 106.85
CA THR A 424 66.90 105.34 105.39
C THR A 424 67.76 106.44 104.76
N LYS A 425 67.63 107.69 105.20
CA LYS A 425 68.52 108.78 104.74
C LYS A 425 69.98 108.55 105.13
N ALA A 426 70.24 108.09 106.36
CA ALA A 426 71.60 107.74 106.79
C ALA A 426 72.21 106.61 105.94
N PHE A 427 71.41 105.60 105.57
CA PHE A 427 71.85 104.51 104.69
C PHE A 427 72.08 104.98 103.24
N MET A 428 71.14 105.74 102.65
CA MET A 428 71.29 106.31 101.31
C MET A 428 72.54 107.18 101.19
N MET A 429 72.88 107.94 102.23
CA MET A 429 74.15 108.70 102.25
C MET A 429 75.37 107.78 102.19
N VAL A 430 75.36 106.64 102.89
CA VAL A 430 76.46 105.64 102.86
C VAL A 430 76.47 104.84 101.55
N GLU A 431 75.30 104.59 100.93
CA GLU A 431 75.19 103.96 99.61
C GLU A 431 75.70 104.87 98.48
N GLU A 432 75.42 106.17 98.56
CA GLU A 432 75.87 107.16 97.56
C GLU A 432 77.37 107.49 97.68
N THR A 433 77.95 107.51 98.88
CA THR A 433 79.37 107.84 99.08
C THR A 433 80.28 106.62 99.25
N GLY A 434 79.71 105.41 99.37
CA GLY A 434 80.41 104.13 99.55
C GLY A 434 81.05 103.94 100.93
N GLN A 435 81.54 105.01 101.56
CA GLN A 435 82.10 105.04 102.91
C GLN A 435 81.78 106.40 103.56
N MET A 436 81.41 106.43 104.84
CA MET A 436 81.19 107.71 105.55
C MET A 436 81.41 107.59 107.06
N THR A 437 81.91 108.66 107.70
CA THR A 437 82.18 108.64 109.15
C THR A 437 80.94 108.96 109.98
N LEU A 438 80.82 108.34 111.17
CA LEU A 438 79.67 108.51 112.07
C LEU A 438 79.45 109.97 112.49
N LYS A 439 80.53 110.76 112.59
CA LYS A 439 80.46 112.20 112.88
C LYS A 439 79.88 113.01 111.72
N GLU A 440 80.22 112.66 110.48
CA GLU A 440 79.70 113.33 109.29
C GLU A 440 78.21 113.05 109.12
N ILE A 441 77.78 111.80 109.31
CA ILE A 441 76.36 111.40 109.32
C ILE A 441 75.58 112.12 110.42
N GLY A 442 76.15 112.22 111.63
CA GLY A 442 75.51 112.95 112.74
C GLY A 442 75.36 114.45 112.45
N ARG A 443 76.35 115.06 111.79
CA ARG A 443 76.34 116.48 111.43
C ARG A 443 75.33 116.79 110.32
N SER A 444 75.24 115.93 109.30
CA SER A 444 74.33 116.13 108.17
C SER A 444 72.86 115.91 108.53
N LEU A 445 72.59 114.99 109.46
CA LEU A 445 71.23 114.65 109.88
C LEU A 445 70.79 115.36 111.17
N GLY A 446 71.68 116.13 111.82
CA GLY A 446 71.37 116.90 113.04
C GLY A 446 71.12 116.04 114.28
N VAL A 447 71.61 114.81 114.29
CA VAL A 447 71.39 113.81 115.35
C VAL A 447 72.68 113.53 116.12
N SER A 448 72.54 113.12 117.38
CA SER A 448 73.71 112.80 118.21
C SER A 448 74.50 111.61 117.63
N PRO A 449 75.85 111.62 117.68
CA PRO A 449 76.67 110.52 117.17
C PRO A 449 76.34 109.14 117.77
N ALA A 450 75.81 109.08 118.99
CA ALA A 450 75.37 107.83 119.63
C ALA A 450 74.14 107.23 118.93
N GLN A 451 73.25 108.06 118.40
CA GLN A 451 72.06 107.60 117.68
C GLN A 451 72.42 107.08 116.28
N VAL A 452 73.41 107.70 115.64
CA VAL A 452 74.00 107.22 114.38
C VAL A 452 74.76 105.90 114.59
N MET A 453 75.47 105.74 115.71
CA MET A 453 76.10 104.46 116.07
C MET A 453 75.06 103.34 116.27
N LYS A 454 73.90 103.64 116.85
CA LYS A 454 72.81 102.65 116.94
C LYS A 454 72.26 102.27 115.57
N TRP A 455 72.18 103.22 114.64
CA TRP A 455 71.82 102.92 113.25
C TRP A 455 72.92 102.14 112.53
N ALA A 456 74.18 102.45 112.77
CA ALA A 456 75.34 101.73 112.28
C ALA A 456 75.31 100.25 112.70
N GLU A 457 75.09 99.97 113.99
CA GLU A 457 74.94 98.62 114.52
C GLU A 457 73.73 97.89 113.89
N ASP A 458 72.64 98.60 113.64
CA ASP A 458 71.50 98.00 112.94
C ASP A 458 71.81 97.72 111.46
N PHE A 459 72.57 98.58 110.77
CA PHE A 459 73.01 98.33 109.39
C PHE A 459 73.99 97.16 109.30
N GLU A 460 74.83 96.98 110.32
CA GLU A 460 75.72 95.83 110.45
C GLU A 460 74.94 94.54 110.75
N LYS A 461 73.93 94.57 111.63
CA LYS A 461 73.02 93.43 111.86
C LYS A 461 72.23 93.04 110.62
N LEU A 462 71.85 94.01 109.79
CA LEU A 462 71.20 93.78 108.51
C LEU A 462 72.19 93.36 107.41
N GLY A 463 73.50 93.36 107.70
CA GLY A 463 74.56 92.93 106.79
C GLY A 463 74.78 93.86 105.59
N LEU A 464 74.35 95.12 105.71
CA LEU A 464 74.37 96.10 104.60
C LEU A 464 75.63 96.95 104.61
N VAL A 465 76.17 97.18 105.81
CA VAL A 465 77.31 98.05 106.05
C VAL A 465 78.18 97.40 107.12
N GLN A 466 79.49 97.44 106.95
CA GLN A 466 80.46 96.96 107.92
C GLN A 466 81.04 98.15 108.69
N ILE A 467 81.09 98.06 110.03
CA ILE A 467 81.68 99.11 110.87
C ILE A 467 83.19 98.89 110.92
N VAL A 468 83.95 99.80 110.33
CA VAL A 468 85.42 99.74 110.29
C VAL A 468 85.98 100.75 111.29
N ASN A 469 86.84 100.27 112.21
CA ASN A 469 87.55 101.08 113.23
C ASN A 469 86.64 101.88 114.19
N GLY A 470 85.40 101.44 114.41
CA GLY A 470 84.47 102.03 115.39
C GLY A 470 83.95 103.45 115.06
N GLU A 471 84.41 104.06 113.97
CA GLU A 471 84.08 105.43 113.59
C GLU A 471 83.59 105.60 112.13
N THR A 472 83.75 104.57 111.28
CA THR A 472 83.45 104.65 109.84
C THR A 472 82.56 103.50 109.36
N LEU A 473 81.57 103.83 108.53
CA LEU A 473 80.63 102.89 107.91
C LEU A 473 81.02 102.64 106.45
N VAL A 474 81.17 101.37 106.05
CA VAL A 474 81.56 100.95 104.68
C VAL A 474 80.53 99.96 104.11
N LEU A 475 80.02 100.22 102.90
CA LEU A 475 79.01 99.35 102.26
C LEU A 475 79.60 97.97 101.90
N VAL A 476 78.83 96.89 102.13
CA VAL A 476 79.25 95.53 101.71
C VAL A 476 78.94 95.34 100.22
N GLU A 477 79.96 95.41 99.37
CA GLU A 477 79.77 95.25 97.92
C GLU A 477 79.55 93.78 97.48
N ARG A 478 78.75 93.69 96.41
CA ARG A 478 78.13 92.53 95.76
C ARG A 478 79.14 91.47 95.29
N GLY A 479 78.89 90.20 95.60
CA GLY A 479 79.35 89.07 94.79
C GLY A 479 78.44 88.89 93.57
N HIS A 480 79.00 89.05 92.38
CA HIS A 480 78.40 88.78 91.08
C HIS A 480 79.09 87.53 90.48
N GLN A 481 78.32 86.74 89.71
CA GLN A 481 78.77 85.69 88.77
C GLN A 481 79.09 84.32 89.43
N ASP A 482 78.71 83.16 88.89
CA ASP A 482 78.65 82.75 87.49
C ASP A 482 77.42 81.87 87.13
N GLU A 483 76.81 82.17 85.98
CA GLU A 483 76.19 81.17 85.11
C GLU A 483 77.29 80.59 84.20
N PRO A 484 77.31 79.27 83.94
CA PRO A 484 77.90 78.74 82.73
C PRO A 484 76.81 78.38 81.72
N THR A 485 76.96 78.95 80.53
CA THR A 485 76.57 78.41 79.23
C THR A 485 76.88 76.91 79.12
N GLU A 486 75.85 76.10 78.93
CA GLU A 486 75.56 75.32 77.70
C GLU A 486 74.21 74.59 77.79
#